data_AF-A0A917VXN9-F1
#
_entry.id   AF-A0A917VXN9-F1
#
_cell.length_a   1.000
_cell.length_b   1.000
_cell.length_c   1.000
_cell.angle_alpha   90.00
_cell.angle_beta   90.00
_cell.angle_gamma   90.00
#
_symmetry.space_group_name_H-M   'P 1'
#
loop_
_entity.id
_entity.type
_entity.pdbx_description
1 polymer ?
#
loop_
_entity_poly.entity_id
_entity_poly.type
_entity_poly.pdbx_seq_one_letter_code
_entity_poly.pdbx_strand_id
1 'polypeptide(L)' 'MLDEADELFAVWDGKPARGYGGTADVVAVVCDRNMPVTVVWPEGASRDRYVVLTP' A
#
# COMPACT_ATOMS: atom_id res chain seq x y z
N MET A 1 -10.36 -5.29 11.92
CA MET A 1 -9.78 -4.17 11.14
C MET A 1 -10.13 -4.28 9.66
N LEU A 2 -9.85 -5.39 8.96
CA LEU A 2 -10.33 -5.58 7.58
C LEU A 2 -11.77 -6.12 7.49
N ASP A 3 -12.26 -6.77 8.56
CA ASP A 3 -13.62 -7.35 8.56
C ASP A 3 -14.74 -6.32 8.75
N GLU A 4 -14.39 -5.06 9.02
CA GLU A 4 -15.32 -3.92 9.17
C GLU A 4 -15.14 -2.87 8.06
N ALA A 5 -14.23 -3.11 7.11
CA ALA A 5 -13.94 -2.19 6.03
C ALA A 5 -14.63 -2.65 4.74
N ASP A 6 -15.37 -1.77 4.08
CA ASP A 6 -16.02 -2.08 2.79
C ASP A 6 -15.07 -1.88 1.59
N GLU A 7 -14.05 -1.04 1.73
CA GLU A 7 -13.10 -0.69 0.66
C GLU A 7 -11.69 -0.39 1.22
N LEU A 8 -10.65 -0.78 0.48
CA LEU A 8 -9.26 -0.46 0.82
C LEU A 8 -8.69 0.62 -0.12
N PHE A 9 -8.19 1.70 0.46
CA PHE A 9 -7.36 2.68 -0.25
C PHE A 9 -5.88 2.42 0.06
N ALA A 10 -5.10 2.03 -0.95
CA ALA A 10 -3.69 1.70 -0.81
C ALA A 10 -2.82 2.75 -1.53
N VAL A 11 -2.06 3.54 -0.77
CA VAL A 11 -0.99 4.38 -1.34
C VAL A 11 0.23 3.49 -1.60
N TRP A 12 0.31 2.95 -2.82
CA TRP A 12 1.22 1.86 -3.15
C TRP A 12 1.71 1.95 -4.60
N ASP A 13 3.00 1.70 -4.82
CA ASP A 13 3.65 1.77 -6.14
C ASP A 13 3.48 0.49 -6.99
N GLY A 14 2.61 -0.44 -6.59
CA GLY A 14 2.38 -1.70 -7.29
C GLY A 14 3.50 -2.74 -7.15
N LYS A 15 4.57 -2.46 -6.39
CA LYS A 15 5.72 -3.38 -6.25
C LYS A 15 5.59 -4.29 -5.03
N PRO A 16 6.08 -5.54 -5.11
CA PRO A 16 6.06 -6.47 -3.98
C PRO A 16 6.73 -5.87 -2.74
N ALA A 17 6.30 -6.33 -1.56
CA ALA A 17 6.90 -5.88 -0.30
C ALA A 17 8.41 -6.20 -0.31
N ARG A 18 9.23 -5.24 0.15
CA ARG A 18 10.68 -5.47 0.33
C ARG A 18 11.01 -6.17 1.67
N GLY A 19 10.00 -6.60 2.41
CA GLY A 19 10.07 -7.23 3.73
C GLY A 19 8.67 -7.56 4.27
N TYR A 20 8.59 -8.19 5.44
CA TYR A 20 7.32 -8.57 6.09
C TYR A 20 6.57 -7.34 6.64
N GLY A 21 5.27 -7.23 6.37
CA GLY A 21 4.40 -6.21 6.97
C GLY A 21 4.26 -4.92 6.14
N GLY A 22 4.37 -5.00 4.82
CA GLY A 22 4.23 -3.85 3.93
C GLY A 22 2.80 -3.64 3.42
N THR A 23 2.52 -2.47 2.83
CA THR A 23 1.24 -2.19 2.15
C THR A 23 0.83 -3.27 1.15
N ALA A 24 1.82 -3.92 0.51
CA ALA A 24 1.57 -5.01 -0.44
C ALA A 24 0.98 -6.27 0.22
N ASP A 25 1.29 -6.56 1.50
CA ASP A 25 0.71 -7.71 2.20
C ASP A 25 -0.78 -7.48 2.48
N VAL A 26 -1.14 -6.25 2.86
CA VAL A 26 -2.55 -5.86 3.06
C VAL A 26 -3.32 -5.89 1.75
N VAL A 27 -2.74 -5.38 0.65
CA VAL A 27 -3.34 -5.46 -0.68
C VAL A 27 -3.55 -6.92 -1.10
N ALA A 28 -2.59 -7.80 -0.85
CA ALA A 28 -2.73 -9.23 -1.17
C ALA A 28 -3.90 -9.88 -0.42
N VAL A 29 -4.05 -9.59 0.88
CA VAL A 29 -5.17 -10.10 1.70
C VAL A 29 -6.52 -9.58 1.21
N VAL A 30 -6.60 -8.31 0.78
CA VAL A 30 -7.86 -7.71 0.31
C VAL A 30 -8.23 -8.17 -1.10
N CYS A 31 -7.25 -8.39 -1.98
CA CYS A 31 -7.47 -9.04 -3.28
C CYS A 31 -7.98 -10.48 -3.13
N ASP A 32 -7.41 -11.27 -2.21
CA ASP A 32 -7.86 -12.65 -1.93
C ASP A 32 -9.30 -12.69 -1.41
N ARG A 33 -9.71 -11.64 -0.69
CA ARG A 33 -11.08 -11.46 -0.18
C ARG A 33 -12.08 -10.92 -1.21
N ASN A 34 -11.68 -10.70 -2.47
CA ASN A 34 -12.49 -10.05 -3.52
C ASN A 34 -13.06 -8.68 -3.11
N MET A 35 -12.34 -7.97 -2.25
CA MET A 35 -12.74 -6.64 -1.80
C MET A 35 -12.20 -5.56 -2.74
N PRO A 36 -12.92 -4.45 -2.96
CA PRO A 36 -12.44 -3.35 -3.79
C PRO A 36 -11.15 -2.74 -3.22
N VAL A 37 -10.11 -2.64 -4.07
CA VAL A 37 -8.85 -1.98 -3.75
C VAL A 37 -8.64 -0.81 -4.71
N THR A 38 -8.61 0.40 -4.16
CA THR A 38 -8.24 1.61 -4.89
C THR A 38 -6.78 1.94 -4.61
N VAL A 39 -5.92 1.81 -5.64
CA VAL A 39 -4.50 2.16 -5.54
C VAL A 39 -4.30 3.62 -5.90
N VAL A 40 -3.73 4.39 -4.97
CA VAL A 40 -3.44 5.81 -5.15
C VAL A 40 -1.92 5.99 -5.25
N TRP A 41 -1.41 6.11 -6.47
CA TRP A 41 0.01 6.42 -6.71
C TRP A 41 0.11 7.57 -7.71
N PRO A 42 0.48 8.79 -7.27
CA PRO A 42 0.58 9.92 -8.18
C PRO A 42 1.77 9.77 -9.13
N GLU A 43 1.62 10.31 -10.34
CA GLU A 43 2.70 10.38 -11.30
C GLU A 43 3.87 11.21 -10.73
N GLY A 44 5.09 10.68 -10.82
CA GLY A 44 6.29 11.29 -10.22
C GLY A 44 6.51 10.98 -8.74
N ALA A 45 5.62 10.23 -8.07
CA ALA A 45 5.88 9.73 -6.73
C ALA A 45 7.04 8.72 -6.76
N SER A 46 8.07 8.98 -5.94
CA SER A 46 9.16 8.04 -5.69
C SER A 46 8.93 7.39 -4.33
N ARG A 47 9.07 6.06 -4.26
CA ARG A 47 9.30 5.33 -3.00
C ARG A 47 10.73 5.64 -2.55
N ASP A 48 10.96 6.89 -2.17
CA ASP A 48 12.28 7.31 -1.73
C ASP A 48 12.48 6.96 -0.25
N ARG A 49 13.69 6.48 0.01
CA ARG A 49 14.16 6.11 1.35
C ARG A 49 14.21 7.42 2.14
N TYR A 50 13.56 7.45 3.30
CA TYR A 50 13.57 8.56 4.26
C TYR A 50 14.91 9.33 4.20
N VAL A 51 14.97 10.41 3.41
CA VAL A 51 16.06 11.38 3.53
C VAL A 51 15.60 12.20 4.72
N VAL A 52 16.14 11.86 5.89
CA VAL A 52 16.07 12.74 7.05
C VAL A 52 16.51 14.12 6.57
N LEU A 53 15.56 15.04 6.47
CA LEU A 53 15.87 16.45 6.46
C LEU A 53 16.42 16.73 7.86
N THR A 54 17.73 16.57 8.04
CA THR A 54 18.42 17.17 9.17
C THR A 54 18.32 18.70 9.03
N PRO A 55 18.01 19.42 10.12
CA PRO A 55 17.67 20.84 10.12
C PRO A 55 18.82 21.74 9.65
#